data_AF-A0A259CSF2-F1
#
_entry.id   AF-A0A259CSF2-F1
#
_cell.length_a   1.000
_cell.length_b   1.000
_cell.length_c   1.000
_cell.angle_alpha   90.00
_cell.angle_beta   90.00
_cell.angle_gamma   90.00
#
_symmetry.space_group_name_H-M   'P 1'
#
loop_
_entity.id
_entity.type
_entity.pdbx_description
1 polymer ?
#
loop_
_entity_poly.entity_id
_entity_poly.type
_entity_poly.pdbx_seq_one_letter_code
_entity_poly.pdbx_strand_id
1 'polypeptide(L)'
;MAMKKIIAFTLCSFVSAFAFAALPPLSPEAQAEADLKKAKTAYAGKVGAFKLCQVQNKIADQYKVSGTPAPAACVAPPPFVAPVAA
;
A
#
# COMPACT_ATOMS: atom_id res chain seq x y z
N MET A 1 -7.27 21.12 -33.10
CA MET A 1 -6.28 21.31 -32.01
C MET A 1 -6.18 20.14 -31.01
N ALA A 2 -7.05 19.12 -31.04
CA ALA A 2 -7.01 17.98 -30.12
C ALA A 2 -5.79 17.04 -30.32
N MET A 3 -5.43 16.67 -31.56
CA MET A 3 -4.31 15.75 -31.82
C MET A 3 -2.94 16.27 -31.35
N LYS A 4 -2.67 17.58 -31.47
CA LYS A 4 -1.39 18.18 -31.04
C LYS A 4 -1.20 18.13 -29.51
N LYS A 5 -2.30 18.20 -28.74
CA LYS A 5 -2.31 18.10 -27.28
C LYS A 5 -2.11 16.65 -26.82
N ILE A 6 -2.66 15.68 -27.56
CA ILE A 6 -2.47 14.25 -27.28
C ILE A 6 -1.01 13.86 -27.52
N ILE A 7 -0.38 14.31 -28.62
CA ILE A 7 1.03 14.04 -28.92
C ILE A 7 1.96 14.61 -27.84
N ALA A 8 1.67 15.81 -27.34
CA ALA A 8 2.46 16.43 -26.26
C ALA A 8 2.32 15.66 -24.94
N PHE A 9 1.10 15.16 -24.62
CA PHE A 9 0.87 14.39 -23.40
C PHE A 9 1.55 13.02 -23.44
N THR A 10 1.51 12.33 -24.59
CA THR A 10 2.18 11.03 -24.78
C THR A 10 3.71 11.15 -24.77
N LEU A 11 4.27 12.25 -25.27
CA LEU A 11 5.72 12.47 -25.25
C LEU A 11 6.23 12.73 -23.82
N CYS A 12 5.46 13.48 -23.02
CA CYS A 12 5.79 13.76 -21.63
C CYS A 12 5.78 12.50 -20.75
N SER A 13 4.79 11.61 -20.93
CA SER A 13 4.73 10.35 -20.20
C SER A 13 5.82 9.35 -20.62
N PHE A 14 6.27 9.40 -21.87
CA PHE A 14 7.39 8.58 -22.34
C PHE A 14 8.73 9.05 -21.75
N VAL A 15 8.97 10.36 -21.64
CA VAL A 15 10.18 10.92 -21.00
C VAL A 15 10.31 10.52 -19.52
N SER A 16 9.20 10.45 -18.78
CA SER A 16 9.24 9.97 -17.38
C SER A 16 9.68 8.51 -17.23
N ALA A 17 9.51 7.68 -18.26
CA ALA A 17 9.97 6.28 -18.23
C ALA A 17 11.49 6.16 -18.48
N PHE A 18 12.10 7.08 -19.23
CA PHE A 18 13.55 7.07 -19.50
C PHE A 18 14.41 7.64 -18.37
N ALA A 19 13.81 8.35 -17.42
CA ALA A 19 14.52 8.86 -16.23
C ALA A 19 15.05 7.75 -15.30
N PHE A 20 14.67 6.49 -15.52
CA PHE A 20 15.19 5.34 -14.77
C PHE A 20 16.53 4.78 -15.30
N ALA A 21 16.97 5.15 -16.51
CA ALA A 21 18.13 4.53 -17.15
C ALA A 21 19.49 5.17 -16.79
N ALA A 22 19.48 6.34 -16.15
CA ALA A 22 20.69 7.09 -15.76
C ALA A 22 20.70 7.48 -14.28
N LEU A 23 19.89 6.83 -13.44
CA LEU A 23 20.03 6.98 -12.00
C LEU A 23 21.26 6.18 -11.57
N PRO A 24 22.27 6.81 -10.94
CA PRO A 24 23.28 6.04 -10.22
C PRO A 24 22.54 5.09 -9.27
N PRO A 25 23.08 3.88 -9.01
CA PRO A 25 22.49 2.98 -8.02
C PRO A 25 22.14 3.80 -6.78
N LEU A 26 20.89 3.65 -6.31
CA LEU A 26 20.40 4.38 -5.14
C LEU A 26 21.49 4.29 -4.09
N SER A 27 21.92 5.45 -3.56
CA SER A 27 22.86 5.44 -2.44
C SER A 27 22.30 4.49 -1.39
N PRO A 28 23.16 3.77 -0.64
CA PRO A 28 22.68 2.82 0.36
C PRO A 28 21.65 3.44 1.31
N GLU A 29 21.76 4.75 1.58
CA GLU A 29 20.78 5.55 2.30
C GLU A 29 19.42 5.61 1.59
N ALA A 30 19.38 5.95 0.30
CA ALA A 30 18.14 6.03 -0.47
C ALA A 30 17.47 4.65 -0.65
N GLN A 31 18.25 3.58 -0.77
CA GLN A 31 17.73 2.21 -0.82
C GLN A 31 17.09 1.82 0.52
N ALA A 32 17.75 2.14 1.64
CA ALA A 32 17.19 1.93 2.97
C ALA A 32 15.88 2.69 3.18
N GLU A 33 15.78 3.94 2.70
CA GLU A 33 14.52 4.71 2.75
C GLU A 33 13.41 4.09 1.89
N ALA A 34 13.75 3.61 0.69
CA ALA A 34 12.79 2.96 -0.19
C ALA A 34 12.23 1.68 0.45
N ASP A 35 13.09 0.88 1.06
CA ASP A 35 12.70 -0.36 1.73
C ASP A 35 11.92 -0.10 3.03
N LEU A 36 12.26 0.97 3.77
CA LEU A 36 11.45 1.45 4.88
C LEU A 36 10.05 1.86 4.41
N LYS A 37 9.95 2.64 3.32
CA LYS A 37 8.66 3.06 2.74
C LYS A 37 7.82 1.86 2.32
N LYS A 38 8.41 0.88 1.63
CA LYS A 38 7.73 -0.38 1.26
C LYS A 38 7.24 -1.12 2.51
N ALA A 39 8.07 -1.25 3.54
CA ALA A 39 7.70 -1.92 4.78
C ALA A 39 6.55 -1.20 5.52
N LYS A 40 6.57 0.14 5.58
CA LYS A 40 5.48 0.94 6.14
C LYS A 40 4.18 0.78 5.36
N THR A 41 4.23 0.77 4.04
CA THR A 41 3.04 0.56 3.19
C THR A 41 2.47 -0.83 3.39
N ALA A 42 3.31 -1.86 3.41
CA ALA A 42 2.88 -3.23 3.69
C ALA A 42 2.24 -3.34 5.09
N TYR A 43 2.83 -2.71 6.10
CA TYR A 43 2.26 -2.65 7.44
C TYR A 43 0.92 -1.91 7.49
N ALA A 44 0.81 -0.76 6.84
CA ALA A 44 -0.44 0.00 6.74
C ALA A 44 -1.54 -0.83 6.09
N GLY A 45 -1.22 -1.62 5.06
CA GLY A 45 -2.14 -2.59 4.46
C GLY A 45 -2.66 -3.63 5.45
N LYS A 46 -1.76 -4.20 6.28
CA LYS A 46 -2.14 -5.15 7.34
C LYS A 46 -3.06 -4.51 8.40
N VAL A 47 -2.74 -3.28 8.83
CA VAL A 47 -3.59 -2.52 9.77
C VAL A 47 -4.94 -2.19 9.15
N GLY A 48 -4.98 -1.82 7.88
CA GLY A 48 -6.20 -1.57 7.12
C GLY A 48 -7.11 -2.80 7.08
N ALA A 49 -6.55 -3.97 6.74
CA ALA A 49 -7.28 -5.24 6.74
C ALA A 49 -7.82 -5.61 8.13
N PHE A 50 -7.02 -5.39 9.19
CA PHE A 50 -7.46 -5.62 10.56
C PHE A 50 -8.64 -4.72 10.95
N LYS A 51 -8.59 -3.43 10.64
CA LYS A 51 -9.70 -2.50 10.88
C LYS A 51 -10.94 -2.85 10.06
N LEU A 52 -10.76 -3.24 8.80
CA LEU A 52 -11.84 -3.69 7.94
C LEU A 52 -12.56 -4.91 8.53
N CYS A 53 -11.80 -5.90 9.04
CA CYS A 53 -12.36 -7.04 9.73
C CYS A 53 -13.19 -6.62 10.96
N GLN A 54 -12.65 -5.71 11.79
CA GLN A 54 -13.38 -5.23 12.98
C GLN A 54 -14.70 -4.56 12.61
N VAL A 55 -14.71 -3.73 11.57
CA VAL A 55 -15.93 -3.05 11.11
C VAL A 55 -16.94 -4.07 10.58
N GLN A 56 -16.50 -5.05 9.79
CA GLN A 56 -17.37 -6.13 9.32
C GLN A 56 -18.00 -6.90 10.47
N ASN A 57 -17.21 -7.27 11.48
CA ASN A 57 -17.72 -7.97 12.66
C ASN A 57 -18.72 -7.12 13.44
N LYS A 58 -18.42 -5.83 13.63
CA LYS A 58 -19.33 -4.89 14.30
C LYS A 58 -20.68 -4.83 13.58
N ILE A 59 -20.68 -4.74 12.25
CA ILE A 59 -21.91 -4.70 11.45
C ILE A 59 -22.64 -6.05 11.53
N ALA A 60 -21.92 -7.17 11.42
CA ALA A 60 -22.50 -8.50 11.59
C ALA A 60 -23.19 -8.65 12.96
N ASP A 61 -22.56 -8.15 14.02
CA ASP A 61 -23.12 -8.17 15.37
C ASP A 61 -24.35 -7.26 15.52
N GLN A 62 -24.40 -6.12 14.83
CA GLN A 62 -25.56 -5.22 14.87
C GLN A 62 -26.80 -5.82 14.20
N TYR A 63 -26.61 -6.61 13.15
CA TYR A 63 -27.70 -7.17 12.34
C TYR A 63 -27.87 -8.69 12.52
N LYS A 64 -27.21 -9.29 13.53
CA LYS A 64 -27.28 -10.74 13.73
C LYS A 64 -28.71 -11.17 14.06
N VAL A 65 -29.12 -12.29 13.47
CA VAL A 65 -30.36 -12.98 13.83
C VAL A 65 -30.04 -14.11 14.81
N SER A 66 -31.05 -14.54 15.56
CA SER A 66 -30.91 -15.65 16.51
C SER A 66 -30.42 -16.92 15.80
N GLY A 67 -29.40 -17.57 16.36
CA GLY A 67 -28.82 -18.78 15.78
C GLY A 67 -27.65 -18.55 14.82
N THR A 68 -27.32 -17.30 14.47
CA THR A 68 -26.13 -17.00 13.64
C THR A 68 -24.84 -17.22 14.46
N PRO A 69 -23.85 -17.96 13.92
CA PRO A 69 -22.54 -18.11 14.54
C PRO A 69 -21.82 -16.77 14.72
N ALA A 70 -20.97 -16.67 15.74
CA ALA A 70 -20.14 -15.49 15.96
C ALA A 70 -19.15 -15.29 14.78
N PRO A 71 -18.89 -14.04 14.37
CA PRO A 71 -17.94 -13.75 13.31
C PRO A 71 -16.51 -14.11 13.72
N ALA A 72 -15.66 -14.39 12.73
CA ALA A 72 -14.27 -14.80 12.96
C ALA A 72 -13.46 -13.71 13.69
N ALA A 73 -12.54 -14.12 14.56
CA ALA A 73 -11.70 -13.19 15.30
C ALA A 73 -10.74 -12.42 14.37
N CYS A 74 -10.71 -11.10 14.50
CA CYS A 74 -9.74 -10.26 13.79
C CYS A 74 -8.39 -10.32 14.49
N VAL A 75 -7.34 -10.75 13.78
CA VAL A 75 -5.98 -10.83 14.33
C VAL A 75 -5.28 -9.49 14.15
N ALA A 76 -4.86 -8.88 15.26
CA ALA A 76 -4.10 -7.64 15.22
C ALA A 76 -2.71 -7.89 14.61
N PRO A 77 -2.24 -7.05 13.68
CA PRO A 77 -0.87 -7.14 13.23
C PRO A 77 0.08 -6.82 14.40
N PRO A 78 1.24 -7.49 14.50
CA PRO A 78 2.24 -7.17 15.50
C PRO A 78 2.77 -5.75 15.29
N PRO A 79 3.37 -5.11 16.31
CA PRO A 79 3.97 -3.79 16.16
C PRO A 79 4.94 -3.71 14.97
N PHE A 80 4.94 -2.58 14.27
CA PHE A 80 5.86 -2.37 13.15
C PHE A 80 7.31 -2.41 13.64
N VAL A 81 8.11 -3.29 13.03
CA VAL A 81 9.56 -3.34 13.20
C VAL A 81 10.19 -2.88 11.89
N ALA A 82 11.01 -1.84 11.96
CA ALA A 82 11.71 -1.35 10.78
C ALA A 82 12.71 -2.41 10.28
N PRO A 83 12.75 -2.69 8.97
CA PRO A 83 13.78 -3.56 8.43
C PRO A 83 15.15 -2.90 8.65
N VAL A 84 16.08 -3.67 9.22
CA VAL A 84 17.49 -3.26 9.30
C VAL A 84 18.10 -3.40 7.91
N ALA A 85 18.80 -2.36 7.44
CA ALA A 85 19.57 -2.44 6.20
C ALA A 85 20.61 -3.57 6.34
N ALA A 86 20.64 -4.47 5.35
CA ALA A 86 21.59 -5.58 5.27
C ALA A 86 22.95 -5.12 4.71
#